data_AF-G4YVT4-F1
#
_entry.id   AF-G4YVT4-F1
#
_cell.length_a   1.000
_cell.length_b   1.000
_cell.length_c   1.000
_cell.angle_alpha   90.00
_cell.angle_beta   90.00
_cell.angle_gamma   90.00
#
_symmetry.space_group_name_H-M   'P 1'
#
loop_
_entity.id
_entity.type
_entity.pdbx_description
1 polymer ?
#
loop_
_entity_poly.entity_id
_entity_poly.type
_entity_poly.pdbx_seq_one_letter_code
_entity_poly.pdbx_strand_id
1 'polypeptide(L)' 'TYKMARSLKTVHQVWQEWSAGIHGGPAVRNLEESHGSTWRSAPPEKRVFFFRRKRIIDHI' A
#
# COMPACT_ATOMS: atom_id res chain seq x y z
N THR A 1 12.84 3.76 1.93
CA THR A 1 11.47 3.83 2.49
C THR A 1 10.46 3.92 1.38
N TYR A 2 9.53 2.97 1.29
CA TYR A 2 8.49 2.95 0.26
C TYR A 2 7.47 4.09 0.45
N LYS A 3 6.93 4.62 -0.67
CA LYS A 3 5.91 5.69 -0.67
C LYS A 3 4.73 5.27 -1.54
N MET A 4 3.60 4.94 -0.89
CA MET A 4 2.36 4.62 -1.59
C MET A 4 1.90 5.80 -2.48
N ALA A 5 1.36 5.47 -3.65
CA ALA A 5 0.84 6.42 -4.62
C ALA A 5 -0.48 7.03 -4.12
N ARG A 6 -0.45 8.32 -3.78
CA ARG A 6 -1.65 9.06 -3.32
C ARG A 6 -2.59 9.46 -4.46
N SER A 7 -2.14 9.38 -5.70
CA SER A 7 -2.90 9.78 -6.88
C SER A 7 -3.89 8.73 -7.38
N LEU A 8 -3.90 7.50 -6.82
CA LEU A 8 -4.82 6.47 -7.29
C LEU A 8 -6.24 6.79 -6.89
N LYS A 9 -7.15 6.79 -7.86
CA LYS A 9 -8.53 7.22 -7.71
C LYS A 9 -9.54 6.07 -7.73
N THR A 10 -9.12 4.87 -8.13
CA THR A 10 -10.02 3.73 -8.30
C THR A 10 -9.59 2.54 -7.44
N VAL A 11 -10.58 1.72 -7.07
CA VAL A 11 -10.37 0.46 -6.34
C VAL A 11 -9.40 -0.45 -7.10
N HIS A 12 -9.58 -0.58 -8.42
CA HIS A 12 -8.69 -1.35 -9.27
C HIS A 12 -7.22 -0.91 -9.17
N GLN A 13 -6.95 0.39 -9.20
CA GLN A 13 -5.58 0.90 -9.05
C GLN A 13 -5.00 0.61 -7.66
N VAL A 14 -5.81 0.73 -6.60
CA VAL A 14 -5.37 0.39 -5.23
C VAL A 14 -5.03 -1.10 -5.13
N TRP A 15 -5.86 -1.97 -5.71
CA TRP A 15 -5.60 -3.40 -5.76
C TRP A 15 -4.36 -3.74 -6.61
N GLN A 16 -4.16 -3.06 -7.73
CA GLN A 16 -2.99 -3.23 -8.57
C GLN A 16 -1.70 -2.87 -7.82
N GLU A 17 -1.67 -1.73 -7.12
CA GLU A 17 -0.53 -1.34 -6.27
C GLU A 17 -0.27 -2.38 -5.17
N TRP A 18 -1.34 -2.95 -4.58
CA TRP A 18 -1.22 -3.99 -3.57
C TRP A 18 -0.62 -5.29 -4.10
N SER A 19 -1.12 -5.77 -5.25
CA SER A 19 -0.84 -7.10 -5.79
C SER A 19 0.38 -7.15 -6.70
N ALA A 20 0.49 -6.22 -7.64
CA ALA A 20 1.55 -6.20 -8.65
C ALA A 20 2.56 -5.07 -8.44
N GLY A 21 2.21 -4.06 -7.63
CA GLY A 21 2.99 -2.83 -7.53
C GLY A 21 2.58 -1.81 -8.59
N ILE A 22 3.25 -0.66 -8.57
CA ILE A 22 2.93 0.44 -9.47
C ILE A 22 4.19 1.26 -9.77
N HIS A 23 4.28 1.81 -10.99
CA HIS A 23 5.42 2.62 -11.46
C HIS A 23 6.78 1.90 -11.31
N GLY A 24 6.82 0.58 -11.55
CA GLY A 24 8.03 -0.23 -11.38
C GLY A 24 8.46 -0.44 -9.91
N GLY A 25 7.65 0.01 -8.95
CA GLY A 25 7.85 -0.27 -7.52
C GLY A 25 7.32 -1.65 -7.12
N PRO A 26 7.77 -2.19 -5.99
CA PRO A 26 7.31 -3.48 -5.49
C PRO A 26 5.83 -3.45 -5.12
N ALA A 27 5.20 -4.62 -5.17
CA ALA A 27 3.86 -4.84 -4.62
C ALA A 27 3.84 -4.53 -3.12
N VAL A 28 2.83 -3.81 -2.65
CA VAL A 28 2.69 -3.50 -1.22
C VAL A 28 2.53 -4.77 -0.38
N ARG A 29 1.90 -5.80 -0.95
CA ARG A 29 1.79 -7.12 -0.32
C ARG A 29 3.17 -7.70 0.03
N ASN A 30 4.11 -7.67 -0.91
CA ASN A 30 5.46 -8.20 -0.70
C ASN A 30 6.18 -7.44 0.42
N LEU A 31 5.96 -6.12 0.53
CA LEU A 31 6.51 -5.32 1.62
C LEU A 31 5.90 -5.71 2.97
N GLU A 32 4.58 -5.91 3.01
CA GLU A 32 3.88 -6.33 4.23
C GLU A 32 4.31 -7.72 4.70
N GLU A 33 4.48 -8.66 3.78
CA GLU A 33 4.92 -10.03 4.08
C GLU A 33 6.41 -10.08 4.48
N SER A 34 7.28 -9.34 3.78
CA SER A 34 8.74 -9.42 3.99
C SER A 34 9.24 -8.53 5.14
N HIS A 35 8.59 -7.40 5.37
CA HIS A 35 9.05 -6.38 6.33
C HIS A 35 8.03 -6.10 7.45
N GLY A 36 6.82 -6.67 7.39
CA GLY A 36 5.79 -6.49 8.43
C GLY A 36 5.42 -5.01 8.62
N SER A 37 5.49 -4.51 9.84
CA SER A 37 5.19 -3.10 10.15
C SER A 37 6.35 -2.14 9.84
N THR A 38 7.57 -2.65 9.61
CA THR A 38 8.78 -1.82 9.55
C THR A 38 8.87 -1.00 8.26
N TRP A 39 8.33 -1.47 7.14
CA TRP A 39 8.25 -0.68 5.91
C TRP A 39 7.27 0.50 6.01
N ARG A 40 6.36 0.45 7.01
CA ARG A 40 5.39 1.50 7.38
C ARG A 40 5.87 2.41 8.50
N SER A 41 7.16 2.39 8.85
CA SER A 41 7.83 3.24 9.88
C SER A 41 7.75 4.76 9.62
N ALA A 42 6.94 5.19 8.66
CA ALA A 42 6.75 6.56 8.29
C ALA A 42 5.79 7.30 9.26
N PRO A 43 5.71 8.65 9.18
CA PRO A 43 4.85 9.47 10.05
C PRO A 43 3.40 8.96 10.17
N PRO A 44 2.70 9.25 11.28
CA PRO A 44 1.35 8.75 11.58
C PRO A 44 0.35 8.86 10.41
N GLU A 45 0.40 9.95 9.65
CA GLU A 45 -0.45 10.18 8.48
C GLU A 45 -0.29 9.11 7.39
N LYS A 46 0.93 8.63 7.15
CA LYS A 46 1.20 7.58 6.15
C LYS A 46 0.70 6.22 6.62
N ARG A 47 0.76 5.95 7.93
CA ARG A 47 0.15 4.75 8.53
C ARG A 47 -1.37 4.76 8.37
N VAL A 48 -2.02 5.88 8.69
CA VAL A 48 -3.48 6.01 8.52
C VAL A 48 -3.89 5.80 7.07
N PHE A 49 -3.13 6.36 6.12
CA PHE A 49 -3.38 6.17 4.69
C PHE A 49 -3.33 4.69 4.28
N PHE A 50 -2.32 3.95 4.75
CA PHE A 50 -2.24 2.51 4.54
C PHE A 50 -3.48 1.78 5.07
N PHE A 51 -3.84 1.99 6.34
CA PHE A 51 -4.96 1.25 6.95
C PHE A 51 -6.30 1.54 6.26
N ARG A 52 -6.53 2.76 5.79
CA ARG A 52 -7.73 3.09 4.98
C ARG A 52 -7.79 2.28 3.68
N ARG A 53 -6.66 2.13 3.00
CA ARG A 53 -6.57 1.31 1.78
C ARG A 53 -6.65 -0.18 2.07
N LYS A 54 -6.03 -0.64 3.15
CA LYS A 54 -6.08 -2.04 3.57
C LYS A 54 -7.51 -2.49 3.80
N ARG A 55 -8.37 -1.64 4.39
CA ARG A 55 -9.82 -1.93 4.48
C ARG A 55 -10.47 -2.19 3.12
N ILE A 56 -10.13 -1.41 2.09
CA ILE A 56 -10.66 -1.64 0.73
C ILE A 56 -10.16 -2.98 0.22
N ILE A 57 -8.86 -3.24 0.31
CA ILE A 57 -8.21 -4.46 -0.16
C ILE A 57 -8.77 -5.71 0.54
N ASP A 58 -9.04 -5.63 1.85
CA ASP A 58 -9.59 -6.74 2.63
C ASP A 58 -11.07 -7.05 2.29
N HIS A 59 -11.76 -6.18 1.53
CA HIS A 59 -13.16 -6.35 1.09
C HIS A 59 -13.29 -6.57 -0.44
N ILE A 60 -12.18 -6.72 -1.16
CA ILE A 60 -12.15 -7.13 -2.57
C ILE A 60 -11.89 -8.64 -2.61
#